data_AF-A0AAU6RVL3-F1
#
_entry.id   AF-A0AAU6RVL3-F1
#
_cell.length_a   1.000
_cell.length_b   1.000
_cell.length_c   1.000
_cell.angle_alpha   90.00
_cell.angle_beta   90.00
_cell.angle_gamma   90.00
#
_symmetry.space_group_name_H-M   'P 1'
#
loop_
_entity.id
_entity.type
_entity.pdbx_description
1 polymer ?
#
loop_
_entity_poly.entity_id
_entity_poly.type
_entity_poly.pdbx_seq_one_letter_code
_entity_poly.pdbx_strand_id
1 'polypeptide(L)'
;MKIGVKQDELIAKLKTDNYISIDKSRLSAIENGKVHKKKNPYLLTDSQIEGFSEIFNCEKKELIFGNYNDREESVKIFLLAIIMNSEKDEEGEYIIPFMDFLFRNKNSPELRKSIKKKSSENKNRSKPLRENEEMYLRIMNGLNKVKEKHPFFTNEKIYEKYQYLLGASHLRIELISNLLIKLLMGDLEFASYYILRMSSLCKINGSNDVVYSFIENKGMIGAELIGNKHNFYIFANAFERMWKRHKKLFMEYFEERLFNEKLKPVLKYKEINNKLFNDVVIDRSKLSTLIYSAIEKDRFSIETMDGHYQFYSHLLNRYVDKEIEHSIEHPN
;
A
#
# COMPACT_ATOMS: atom_id res chain seq x y z
N MET A 1 -18.26 -13.62 -3.36
CA MET A 1 -19.35 -14.61 -3.20
C MET A 1 -20.67 -13.91 -2.92
N LYS A 2 -21.79 -14.29 -3.54
CA LYS A 2 -23.13 -13.73 -3.24
C LYS A 2 -24.15 -14.86 -3.25
N ILE A 3 -24.77 -15.17 -2.11
CA ILE A 3 -25.84 -16.18 -2.02
C ILE A 3 -27.22 -15.57 -2.33
N GLY A 4 -27.35 -14.23 -2.31
CA GLY A 4 -28.61 -13.56 -2.64
C GLY A 4 -29.72 -13.77 -1.60
N VAL A 5 -29.38 -14.23 -0.40
CA VAL A 5 -30.30 -14.42 0.74
C VAL A 5 -30.16 -13.29 1.74
N LYS A 6 -31.24 -13.03 2.49
CA LYS A 6 -31.21 -12.08 3.61
C LYS A 6 -30.48 -12.70 4.81
N GLN A 7 -29.96 -11.86 5.71
CA GLN A 7 -29.29 -12.32 6.94
C GLN A 7 -30.15 -13.30 7.75
N ASP A 8 -31.44 -13.03 7.90
CA ASP A 8 -32.35 -13.87 8.70
C ASP A 8 -32.55 -15.25 8.07
N GLU A 9 -32.56 -15.34 6.74
CA GLU A 9 -32.64 -16.60 5.99
C GLU A 9 -31.33 -17.40 6.11
N LEU A 10 -30.18 -16.71 6.08
CA LEU A 10 -28.87 -17.34 6.27
C LEU A 10 -28.72 -17.92 7.68
N ILE A 11 -29.17 -17.18 8.70
CA ILE A 11 -29.18 -17.65 10.10
C ILE A 11 -30.08 -18.89 10.24
N ALA A 12 -31.26 -18.87 9.62
CA ALA A 12 -32.16 -20.03 9.63
C ALA A 12 -31.50 -21.26 9.00
N LYS A 13 -30.89 -21.13 7.81
CA LYS A 13 -30.18 -22.23 7.13
C LYS A 13 -29.01 -22.78 7.96
N LEU A 14 -28.17 -21.90 8.52
CA LEU A 14 -27.08 -22.32 9.41
C LEU A 14 -27.59 -23.15 10.60
N LYS A 15 -28.73 -22.75 11.17
CA LYS A 15 -29.32 -23.42 12.32
C LYS A 15 -29.98 -24.75 11.94
N THR A 16 -30.68 -24.84 10.80
CA THR A 16 -31.41 -26.05 10.38
C THR A 16 -30.53 -27.08 9.72
N ASP A 17 -29.62 -26.64 8.85
CA ASP A 17 -28.90 -27.52 7.92
C ASP A 17 -27.53 -27.94 8.49
N ASN A 18 -26.91 -27.07 9.30
CA ASN A 18 -25.57 -27.28 9.85
C ASN A 18 -25.52 -27.26 11.39
N TYR A 19 -26.66 -27.10 12.07
CA TYR A 19 -26.77 -26.99 13.53
C TYR A 19 -25.88 -25.88 14.14
N ILE A 20 -25.61 -24.82 13.38
CA ILE A 20 -24.78 -23.69 13.77
C ILE A 20 -25.64 -22.55 14.29
N SER A 21 -25.38 -22.15 15.54
CA SER A 21 -25.98 -20.95 16.12
C SER A 21 -25.09 -19.73 15.87
N ILE A 22 -25.62 -18.73 15.17
CA ILE A 22 -25.05 -17.39 15.05
C ILE A 22 -26.16 -16.36 15.15
N ASP A 23 -25.93 -15.28 15.89
CA ASP A 23 -26.89 -14.20 16.00
C ASP A 23 -26.68 -13.14 14.90
N LYS A 24 -27.73 -12.36 14.63
CA LYS A 24 -27.74 -11.29 13.62
C LYS A 24 -26.70 -10.20 13.90
N SER A 25 -26.42 -9.91 15.17
CA SER A 25 -25.44 -8.90 15.56
C SER A 25 -24.02 -9.34 15.16
N ARG A 26 -23.68 -10.61 15.41
CA ARG A 26 -22.39 -11.19 15.03
C ARG A 26 -22.25 -11.33 13.52
N LEU A 27 -23.29 -11.76 12.81
CA LEU A 27 -23.27 -11.82 11.34
C LEU A 27 -23.08 -10.42 10.73
N SER A 28 -23.81 -9.43 11.23
CA SER A 28 -23.62 -8.03 10.84
C SER A 28 -22.21 -7.52 11.17
N ALA A 29 -21.65 -7.88 12.32
CA ALA A 29 -20.29 -7.51 12.68
C ALA A 29 -19.24 -8.10 11.71
N ILE A 30 -19.43 -9.34 11.25
CA ILE A 30 -18.58 -9.99 10.24
C ILE A 30 -18.68 -9.27 8.89
N GLU A 31 -19.90 -9.02 8.41
CA GLU A 31 -20.13 -8.34 7.12
C GLU A 31 -19.53 -6.93 7.08
N ASN A 32 -19.47 -6.27 8.24
CA ASN A 32 -18.94 -4.91 8.37
C ASN A 32 -17.48 -4.86 8.86
N GLY A 33 -16.80 -6.01 9.04
CA GLY A 33 -15.41 -6.06 9.53
C GLY A 33 -15.22 -5.49 10.95
N LYS A 34 -16.25 -5.49 11.80
CA LYS A 34 -16.22 -4.93 13.16
C LYS A 34 -15.93 -6.02 14.20
N VAL A 35 -14.72 -6.00 14.78
CA VAL A 35 -14.35 -6.94 15.86
C VAL A 35 -14.54 -6.30 17.24
N HIS A 36 -15.36 -6.91 18.09
CA HIS A 36 -15.46 -6.54 19.51
C HIS A 36 -14.45 -7.34 20.35
N LYS A 37 -13.24 -6.78 20.52
CA LYS A 37 -12.10 -7.40 21.25
C LYS A 37 -12.46 -7.98 22.63
N LYS A 38 -13.45 -7.40 23.34
CA LYS A 38 -13.85 -7.80 24.70
C LYS A 38 -14.83 -8.99 24.76
N LYS A 39 -15.45 -9.41 23.65
CA LYS A 39 -16.53 -10.44 23.66
C LYS A 39 -16.22 -11.70 22.86
N ASN A 40 -15.52 -11.59 21.73
CA ASN A 40 -14.95 -12.73 21.00
C ASN A 40 -13.89 -12.19 20.01
N PRO A 41 -12.59 -12.42 20.26
CA PRO A 41 -11.54 -11.88 19.40
C PRO A 41 -11.49 -12.52 18.00
N TYR A 42 -12.15 -13.67 17.80
CA TYR A 42 -11.98 -14.50 16.60
C TYR A 42 -13.13 -14.42 15.59
N LEU A 43 -14.17 -13.62 15.87
CA LEU A 43 -15.42 -13.47 15.09
C LEU A 43 -16.25 -14.76 14.94
N LEU A 44 -15.66 -15.86 14.50
CA LEU A 44 -16.26 -17.17 14.24
C LEU A 44 -15.57 -18.29 15.06
N THR A 45 -16.32 -19.32 15.43
CA THR A 45 -15.78 -20.59 15.94
C THR A 45 -15.39 -21.52 14.78
N ASP A 46 -14.62 -22.58 15.06
CA ASP A 46 -14.20 -23.54 14.03
C ASP A 46 -15.41 -24.25 13.40
N SER A 47 -16.40 -24.62 14.22
CA SER A 47 -17.67 -25.16 13.73
C SER A 47 -18.47 -24.18 12.87
N GLN A 48 -18.44 -22.88 13.21
CA GLN A 48 -19.07 -21.85 12.39
C GLN A 48 -18.36 -21.71 11.03
N ILE A 49 -17.03 -21.75 11.02
CA ILE A 49 -16.23 -21.74 9.78
C ILE A 49 -16.59 -22.96 8.92
N GLU A 50 -16.72 -24.15 9.52
CA GLU A 50 -17.12 -25.39 8.83
C GLU A 50 -18.44 -25.22 8.07
N GLY A 51 -19.53 -24.86 8.76
CA GLY A 51 -20.82 -24.79 8.07
C GLY A 51 -20.99 -23.55 7.20
N PHE A 52 -20.27 -22.45 7.44
CA PHE A 52 -20.19 -21.39 6.43
C PHE A 52 -19.53 -21.92 5.15
N SER A 53 -18.41 -22.62 5.25
CA SER A 53 -17.76 -23.24 4.09
C SER A 53 -18.67 -24.22 3.33
N GLU A 54 -19.47 -25.01 4.05
CA GLU A 54 -20.46 -25.92 3.44
C GLU A 54 -21.58 -25.15 2.71
N ILE A 55 -22.19 -24.15 3.36
CA ILE A 55 -23.27 -23.33 2.77
C ILE A 55 -22.78 -22.56 1.54
N PHE A 56 -21.56 -22.02 1.62
CA PHE A 56 -20.95 -21.30 0.53
C PHE A 56 -20.39 -22.24 -0.54
N ASN A 57 -20.18 -23.53 -0.24
CA ASN A 57 -19.48 -24.47 -1.10
C ASN A 57 -18.07 -23.95 -1.49
N CYS A 58 -17.29 -23.54 -0.49
CA CYS A 58 -15.92 -23.10 -0.67
C CYS A 58 -14.98 -23.65 0.40
N GLU A 59 -13.68 -23.65 0.10
CA GLU A 59 -12.67 -24.02 1.09
C GLU A 59 -12.66 -23.02 2.26
N LYS A 60 -12.32 -23.48 3.47
CA LYS A 60 -12.14 -22.60 4.65
C LYS A 60 -11.16 -21.46 4.37
N LYS A 61 -10.12 -21.73 3.58
CA LYS A 61 -9.15 -20.73 3.14
C LYS A 61 -9.80 -19.64 2.28
N GLU A 62 -10.65 -20.05 1.34
CA GLU A 62 -11.38 -19.12 0.47
C GLU A 62 -12.42 -18.31 1.25
N LEU A 63 -13.07 -18.92 2.26
CA LEU A 63 -13.97 -18.20 3.14
C LEU A 63 -13.26 -17.08 3.92
N ILE A 64 -12.04 -17.32 4.40
CA ILE A 64 -11.30 -16.40 5.27
C ILE A 64 -10.50 -15.35 4.49
N PHE A 65 -9.78 -15.78 3.45
CA PHE A 65 -8.86 -14.92 2.69
C PHE A 65 -9.40 -14.55 1.30
N GLY A 66 -10.55 -15.10 0.90
CA GLY A 66 -11.07 -14.98 -0.45
C GLY A 66 -10.42 -15.95 -1.44
N ASN A 67 -10.90 -15.91 -2.68
CA ASN A 67 -10.34 -16.71 -3.76
C ASN A 67 -8.96 -16.19 -4.17
N TYR A 68 -8.34 -16.84 -5.16
CA TYR A 68 -7.00 -16.44 -5.61
C TYR A 68 -6.90 -14.95 -6.00
N ASN A 69 -7.91 -14.39 -6.66
CA ASN A 69 -7.92 -12.99 -7.08
C ASN A 69 -8.03 -12.04 -5.88
N ASP A 70 -8.85 -12.39 -4.89
CA ASP A 70 -8.98 -11.62 -3.64
C ASP A 70 -7.65 -11.64 -2.86
N ARG A 71 -6.93 -12.77 -2.86
CA ARG A 71 -5.61 -12.89 -2.23
C ARG A 71 -4.54 -12.11 -2.98
N GLU A 72 -4.54 -12.15 -4.31
CA GLU A 72 -3.66 -11.32 -5.14
C GLU A 72 -3.87 -9.82 -4.88
N GLU A 73 -5.12 -9.37 -4.84
CA GLU A 73 -5.46 -7.99 -4.48
C GLU A 73 -4.92 -7.64 -3.09
N SER A 74 -5.12 -8.54 -2.13
CA SER A 74 -4.64 -8.36 -0.75
C SER A 74 -3.12 -8.21 -0.68
N VAL A 75 -2.36 -9.04 -1.43
CA VAL A 75 -0.89 -8.94 -1.49
C VAL A 75 -0.45 -7.60 -2.08
N LYS A 76 -1.09 -7.12 -3.15
CA LYS A 76 -0.81 -5.78 -3.69
C LYS A 76 -1.02 -4.69 -2.63
N ILE A 77 -2.13 -4.76 -1.90
CA ILE A 77 -2.44 -3.82 -0.82
C ILE A 77 -1.39 -3.89 0.30
N PHE A 78 -0.94 -5.10 0.69
CA PHE A 78 0.12 -5.27 1.68
C PHE A 78 1.43 -4.63 1.25
N LEU A 79 1.85 -4.84 0.00
CA LEU A 79 3.07 -4.24 -0.54
C LEU A 79 2.99 -2.70 -0.54
N LEU A 80 1.84 -2.13 -0.91
CA LEU A 80 1.63 -0.68 -0.84
C LEU A 80 1.68 -0.16 0.59
N ALA A 81 1.03 -0.85 1.54
CA ALA A 81 1.06 -0.45 2.94
C ALA A 81 2.48 -0.48 3.53
N ILE A 82 3.29 -1.47 3.13
CA ILE A 82 4.71 -1.56 3.50
C ILE A 82 5.50 -0.41 2.87
N ILE A 83 5.35 -0.14 1.57
CA ILE A 83 6.01 0.99 0.89
C ILE A 83 5.70 2.30 1.61
N MET A 84 4.44 2.54 1.94
CA MET A 84 4.03 3.78 2.59
C MET A 84 4.38 3.85 4.07
N ASN A 85 4.59 2.70 4.75
CA ASN A 85 4.95 2.61 6.17
C ASN A 85 4.13 3.54 7.10
N SER A 86 2.83 3.71 6.81
CA SER A 86 1.94 4.62 7.54
C SER A 86 2.45 6.07 7.65
N GLU A 87 3.19 6.54 6.64
CA GLU A 87 3.71 7.91 6.55
C GLU A 87 2.58 8.94 6.53
N LYS A 88 2.85 10.08 7.17
CA LYS A 88 1.90 11.17 7.39
C LYS A 88 2.45 12.49 6.86
N ASP A 89 1.56 13.38 6.45
CA ASP A 89 1.91 14.76 6.10
C ASP A 89 2.14 15.64 7.33
N GLU A 90 2.45 16.92 7.09
CA GLU A 90 2.71 17.91 8.13
C GLU A 90 1.48 18.13 9.04
N GLU A 91 0.27 17.90 8.52
CA GLU A 91 -0.99 17.95 9.26
C GLU A 91 -1.29 16.67 10.07
N GLY A 92 -0.46 15.62 9.94
CA GLY A 92 -0.61 14.35 10.63
C GLY A 92 -1.62 13.40 9.99
N GLU A 93 -2.08 13.71 8.78
CA GLU A 93 -2.95 12.87 7.96
C GLU A 93 -2.15 11.83 7.19
N TYR A 94 -2.71 10.64 6.99
CA TYR A 94 -2.02 9.59 6.25
C TYR A 94 -1.89 9.93 4.77
N ILE A 95 -0.69 9.69 4.23
CA ILE A 95 -0.42 9.84 2.80
C ILE A 95 -0.82 8.54 2.11
N ILE A 96 -1.82 8.62 1.23
CA ILE A 96 -2.47 7.44 0.65
C ILE A 96 -2.00 7.20 -0.81
N PRO A 97 -1.59 5.98 -1.18
CA PRO A 97 -1.13 5.63 -2.52
C PRO A 97 -2.30 5.31 -3.45
N PHE A 98 -3.34 6.14 -3.45
CA PHE A 98 -4.52 6.04 -4.31
C PHE A 98 -4.88 7.43 -4.84
N MET A 99 -5.76 7.50 -5.84
CA MET A 99 -6.42 8.76 -6.21
C MET A 99 -7.55 9.06 -5.21
N ASP A 100 -7.16 9.21 -3.94
CA ASP A 100 -8.04 9.21 -2.78
C ASP A 100 -8.94 10.45 -2.68
N PHE A 101 -8.61 11.53 -3.38
CA PHE A 101 -9.51 12.67 -3.57
C PHE A 101 -10.82 12.29 -4.28
N LEU A 102 -10.89 11.14 -4.97
CA LEU A 102 -12.12 10.58 -5.50
C LEU A 102 -13.06 10.07 -4.38
N PHE A 103 -12.50 9.63 -3.26
CA PHE A 103 -13.19 8.93 -2.17
C PHE A 103 -13.30 9.76 -0.90
N ARG A 104 -12.47 10.81 -0.74
CA ARG A 104 -12.60 11.83 0.31
C ARG A 104 -13.83 12.72 0.01
N ASN A 105 -15.01 12.10 0.14
CA ASN A 105 -16.34 12.68 0.28
C ASN A 105 -16.86 13.53 -0.91
N LYS A 106 -17.99 13.11 -1.50
CA LYS A 106 -18.89 13.95 -2.34
C LYS A 106 -19.37 15.24 -1.62
N ASN A 107 -19.04 15.41 -0.33
CA ASN A 107 -19.36 16.54 0.53
C ASN A 107 -18.15 17.15 1.29
N SER A 108 -16.88 16.91 0.90
CA SER A 108 -15.74 17.53 1.59
C SER A 108 -15.86 19.07 1.55
N PRO A 109 -15.89 19.74 2.72
CA PRO A 109 -15.80 21.18 2.78
C PRO A 109 -14.45 21.68 2.26
N GLU A 110 -13.34 20.93 2.27
CA GLU A 110 -12.08 21.41 1.66
C GLU A 110 -12.13 21.42 0.13
N LEU A 111 -12.71 20.39 -0.51
CA LEU A 111 -12.93 20.38 -1.96
C LEU A 111 -13.99 21.43 -2.35
N ARG A 112 -15.05 21.58 -1.54
CA ARG A 112 -16.04 22.65 -1.73
C ARG A 112 -15.56 24.03 -1.31
N LYS A 113 -14.60 24.20 -0.39
CA LYS A 113 -14.01 25.49 0.00
C LYS A 113 -12.96 25.91 -1.02
N SER A 114 -12.16 24.99 -1.57
CA SER A 114 -11.31 25.28 -2.73
C SER A 114 -12.13 25.65 -3.98
N ILE A 115 -13.37 25.15 -4.11
CA ILE A 115 -14.33 25.50 -5.17
C ILE A 115 -15.19 26.75 -4.84
N LYS A 116 -15.67 26.95 -3.59
CA LYS A 116 -16.59 28.05 -3.18
C LYS A 116 -15.88 29.31 -2.69
N LYS A 117 -14.66 29.23 -2.13
CA LYS A 117 -13.88 30.42 -1.78
C LYS A 117 -13.46 31.20 -3.05
N LYS A 118 -13.61 30.59 -4.23
CA LYS A 118 -13.43 31.21 -5.56
C LYS A 118 -14.62 32.04 -6.07
N SER A 119 -15.80 32.03 -5.45
CA SER A 119 -16.97 32.76 -5.98
C SER A 119 -17.34 34.06 -5.25
N SER A 120 -16.79 34.33 -4.06
CA SER A 120 -17.22 35.49 -3.26
C SER A 120 -16.13 36.44 -2.79
N GLU A 121 -14.84 36.13 -2.96
CA GLU A 121 -13.76 37.04 -2.56
C GLU A 121 -12.60 37.01 -3.56
N ASN A 122 -12.71 37.81 -4.63
CA ASN A 122 -11.57 38.52 -5.22
C ASN A 122 -12.04 39.41 -6.37
N LYS A 123 -12.56 40.59 -6.02
CA LYS A 123 -12.70 41.70 -6.98
C LYS A 123 -11.39 42.43 -7.26
N ASN A 124 -10.25 42.06 -6.65
CA ASN A 124 -8.96 42.69 -6.92
C ASN A 124 -7.79 41.72 -6.73
N ARG A 125 -7.40 41.02 -7.81
CA ARG A 125 -6.03 40.55 -8.14
C ARG A 125 -6.13 39.63 -9.36
N SER A 126 -5.64 40.10 -10.50
CA SER A 126 -5.76 39.46 -11.83
C SER A 126 -4.75 38.34 -12.11
N LYS A 127 -4.11 37.75 -11.09
CA LYS A 127 -3.06 36.71 -11.26
C LYS A 127 -3.26 35.32 -10.60
N PRO A 128 -4.21 35.01 -9.69
CA PRO A 128 -4.29 33.68 -9.04
C PRO A 128 -5.30 32.68 -9.65
N LEU A 129 -6.03 33.02 -10.72
CA LEU A 129 -7.06 32.14 -11.31
C LEU A 129 -6.50 31.10 -12.29
N ARG A 130 -5.53 31.48 -13.14
CA ARG A 130 -4.97 30.59 -14.19
C ARG A 130 -4.11 29.46 -13.65
N GLU A 131 -3.22 29.73 -12.69
CA GLU A 131 -2.32 28.71 -12.10
C GLU A 131 -3.10 27.59 -11.40
N ASN A 132 -4.23 27.92 -10.76
CA ASN A 132 -5.10 26.97 -10.10
C ASN A 132 -5.91 26.10 -11.08
N GLU A 133 -6.29 26.64 -12.23
CA GLU A 133 -6.94 25.87 -13.31
C GLU A 133 -5.94 24.93 -13.97
N GLU A 134 -4.71 25.40 -14.24
CA GLU A 134 -3.64 24.56 -14.78
C GLU A 134 -3.28 23.39 -13.85
N MET A 135 -3.14 23.64 -12.55
CA MET A 135 -2.88 22.59 -11.56
C MET A 135 -4.02 21.57 -11.51
N TYR A 136 -5.27 22.02 -11.56
CA TYR A 136 -6.43 21.14 -11.61
C TYR A 136 -6.44 20.27 -12.88
N LEU A 137 -6.22 20.88 -14.06
CA LEU A 137 -6.13 20.17 -15.33
C LEU A 137 -5.00 19.13 -15.32
N ARG A 138 -3.86 19.45 -14.71
CA ARG A 138 -2.74 18.52 -14.52
C ARG A 138 -3.16 17.31 -13.66
N ILE A 139 -3.81 17.54 -12.50
CA ILE A 139 -4.29 16.46 -11.64
C ILE A 139 -5.32 15.58 -12.38
N MET A 140 -6.26 16.20 -13.11
CA MET A 140 -7.28 15.47 -13.88
C MET A 140 -6.67 14.65 -15.03
N ASN A 141 -5.64 15.17 -15.70
CA ASN A 141 -4.90 14.42 -16.72
C ASN A 141 -4.17 13.22 -16.10
N GLY A 142 -3.55 13.39 -14.93
CA GLY A 142 -2.94 12.30 -14.17
C GLY A 142 -3.99 11.24 -13.80
N LEU A 143 -5.15 11.67 -13.30
CA LEU A 143 -6.28 10.79 -12.97
C LEU A 143 -6.74 9.98 -14.18
N ASN A 144 -6.95 10.61 -15.33
CA ASN A 144 -7.42 9.92 -16.53
C ASN A 144 -6.43 8.83 -16.95
N LYS A 145 -5.12 9.14 -16.94
CA LYS A 145 -4.06 8.16 -17.21
C LYS A 145 -4.10 6.97 -16.25
N VAL A 146 -4.26 7.22 -14.95
CA VAL A 146 -4.32 6.16 -13.92
C VAL A 146 -5.59 5.34 -14.06
N LYS A 147 -6.75 5.97 -14.23
CA LYS A 147 -8.05 5.30 -14.31
C LYS A 147 -8.12 4.35 -15.52
N GLU A 148 -7.55 4.75 -16.64
CA GLU A 148 -7.53 3.94 -17.86
C GLU A 148 -6.56 2.75 -17.75
N LYS A 149 -5.35 2.97 -17.25
CA LYS A 149 -4.28 1.96 -17.28
C LYS A 149 -4.16 1.13 -16.00
N HIS A 150 -4.52 1.70 -14.86
CA HIS A 150 -4.27 1.15 -13.53
C HIS A 150 -5.50 1.31 -12.62
N PRO A 151 -6.65 0.69 -12.96
CA PRO A 151 -7.92 0.89 -12.26
C PRO A 151 -7.85 0.52 -10.77
N PHE A 152 -6.92 -0.35 -10.38
CA PHE A 152 -6.62 -0.72 -9.00
C PHE A 152 -6.50 0.52 -8.07
N PHE A 153 -5.78 1.57 -8.51
CA PHE A 153 -5.55 2.78 -7.72
C PHE A 153 -6.71 3.79 -7.70
N THR A 154 -7.77 3.48 -8.44
CA THR A 154 -9.00 4.30 -8.53
C THR A 154 -10.25 3.52 -8.08
N ASN A 155 -10.07 2.37 -7.45
CA ASN A 155 -11.16 1.55 -6.96
C ASN A 155 -11.44 1.86 -5.48
N GLU A 156 -12.65 2.37 -5.20
CA GLU A 156 -13.09 2.74 -3.85
C GLU A 156 -13.03 1.58 -2.86
N LYS A 157 -13.39 0.36 -3.29
CA LYS A 157 -13.38 -0.82 -2.40
C LYS A 157 -11.97 -1.26 -2.03
N ILE A 158 -11.02 -1.12 -2.96
CA ILE A 158 -9.61 -1.44 -2.70
C ILE A 158 -9.02 -0.39 -1.78
N TYR A 159 -9.36 0.88 -1.98
CA TYR A 159 -9.01 1.97 -1.09
C TYR A 159 -9.56 1.74 0.33
N GLU A 160 -10.83 1.36 0.50
CA GLU A 160 -11.41 1.02 1.80
C GLU A 160 -10.64 -0.12 2.48
N LYS A 161 -10.28 -1.18 1.73
CA LYS A 161 -9.46 -2.28 2.25
C LYS A 161 -8.09 -1.81 2.73
N TYR A 162 -7.42 -0.93 1.97
CA TYR A 162 -6.13 -0.35 2.34
C TYR A 162 -6.18 0.42 3.66
N GLN A 163 -7.29 1.14 3.93
CA GLN A 163 -7.43 1.92 5.17
C GLN A 163 -7.34 1.07 6.45
N TYR A 164 -7.66 -0.22 6.40
CA TYR A 164 -7.52 -1.12 7.56
C TYR A 164 -6.06 -1.44 7.93
N LEU A 165 -5.10 -1.11 7.07
CA LEU A 165 -3.67 -1.34 7.31
C LEU A 165 -2.93 -0.09 7.81
N LEU A 166 -3.62 1.04 7.94
CA LEU A 166 -3.05 2.25 8.49
C LEU A 166 -2.78 2.08 9.98
N GLY A 167 -1.58 2.46 10.43
CA GLY A 167 -1.18 2.26 11.82
C GLY A 167 0.02 3.12 12.22
N ALA A 168 0.85 2.58 13.11
CA ALA A 168 2.12 3.20 13.47
C ALA A 168 3.22 2.73 12.50
N SER A 169 4.15 3.63 12.18
CA SER A 169 5.36 3.28 11.45
C SER A 169 6.27 2.37 12.29
N HIS A 170 7.12 1.59 11.62
CA HIS A 170 8.02 0.66 12.29
C HIS A 170 9.39 0.61 11.59
N LEU A 171 10.49 0.70 12.36
CA LEU A 171 11.87 0.73 11.83
C LEU A 171 12.19 -0.44 10.87
N ARG A 172 11.74 -1.66 11.19
CA ARG A 172 11.96 -2.81 10.28
C ARG A 172 11.11 -2.76 9.02
N ILE A 173 9.99 -2.04 9.05
CA ILE A 173 9.20 -1.78 7.84
C ILE A 173 9.93 -0.73 6.99
N GLU A 174 10.67 0.24 7.58
CA GLU A 174 11.50 1.17 6.80
C GLU A 174 12.51 0.41 5.92
N LEU A 175 13.20 -0.59 6.46
CA LEU A 175 14.12 -1.42 5.67
C LEU A 175 13.39 -2.05 4.46
N ILE A 176 12.25 -2.71 4.70
CA ILE A 176 11.51 -3.42 3.66
C ILE A 176 10.87 -2.45 2.66
N SER A 177 10.36 -1.32 3.14
CA SER A 177 9.86 -0.21 2.34
C SER A 177 10.94 0.27 1.38
N ASN A 178 12.12 0.62 1.90
CA ASN A 178 13.24 1.10 1.10
C ASN A 178 13.70 0.06 0.07
N LEU A 179 13.71 -1.23 0.41
CA LEU A 179 13.99 -2.31 -0.54
C LEU A 179 12.91 -2.41 -1.63
N LEU A 180 11.63 -2.36 -1.29
CA LEU A 180 10.54 -2.35 -2.29
C LEU A 180 10.64 -1.13 -3.21
N ILE A 181 11.03 0.02 -2.68
CA ILE A 181 11.24 1.23 -3.47
C ILE A 181 12.43 1.07 -4.41
N LYS A 182 13.54 0.48 -3.94
CA LYS A 182 14.67 0.12 -4.81
C LYS A 182 14.23 -0.84 -5.93
N LEU A 183 13.33 -1.78 -5.65
CA LEU A 183 12.78 -2.70 -6.66
C LEU A 183 11.91 -1.97 -7.71
N LEU A 184 11.23 -0.88 -7.35
CA LEU A 184 10.49 -0.05 -8.31
C LEU A 184 11.42 0.67 -9.31
N MET A 185 12.70 0.88 -8.97
CA MET A 185 13.67 1.58 -9.82
C MET A 185 14.02 0.83 -11.10
N GLY A 186 13.59 -0.43 -11.25
CA GLY A 186 13.67 -1.12 -12.53
C GLY A 186 12.83 -0.45 -13.62
N ASP A 187 11.85 0.41 -13.27
CA ASP A 187 11.18 1.26 -14.25
C ASP A 187 11.97 2.57 -14.47
N LEU A 188 12.48 2.77 -15.69
CA LEU A 188 13.34 3.90 -16.04
C LEU A 188 12.67 5.27 -15.87
N GLU A 189 11.38 5.38 -16.23
CA GLU A 189 10.63 6.63 -16.10
C GLU A 189 10.50 7.00 -14.61
N PHE A 190 10.17 6.02 -13.78
CA PHE A 190 10.11 6.20 -12.33
C PHE A 190 11.47 6.50 -11.70
N ALA A 191 12.54 5.80 -12.09
CA ALA A 191 13.89 6.07 -11.61
C ALA A 191 14.32 7.52 -11.94
N SER A 192 14.13 7.95 -13.18
CA SER A 192 14.39 9.33 -13.60
C SER A 192 13.57 10.35 -12.82
N TYR A 193 12.26 10.09 -12.65
CA TYR A 193 11.38 10.95 -11.88
C TYR A 193 11.81 11.08 -10.42
N TYR A 194 12.16 9.97 -9.79
CA TYR A 194 12.61 9.93 -8.39
C TYR A 194 13.93 10.68 -8.19
N ILE A 195 14.92 10.48 -9.07
CA ILE A 195 16.20 11.18 -9.02
C ILE A 195 16.02 12.70 -9.07
N LEU A 196 15.16 13.19 -9.98
CA LEU A 196 14.85 14.61 -10.10
C LEU A 196 14.18 15.17 -8.85
N ARG A 197 13.26 14.39 -8.25
CA ARG A 197 12.56 14.80 -7.03
C ARG A 197 13.51 14.84 -5.84
N MET A 198 14.32 13.81 -5.63
CA MET A 198 15.31 13.78 -4.55
C MET A 198 16.34 14.90 -4.70
N SER A 199 16.81 15.16 -5.93
CA SER A 199 17.72 16.28 -6.18
C SER A 199 17.10 17.63 -5.86
N SER A 200 15.81 17.82 -6.14
CA SER A 200 15.07 19.02 -5.76
C SER A 200 14.92 19.13 -4.24
N LEU A 201 14.59 18.05 -3.56
CA LEU A 201 14.45 18.01 -2.11
C LEU A 201 15.76 18.34 -1.39
N CYS A 202 16.88 17.76 -1.85
CA CYS A 202 18.20 18.08 -1.30
C CYS A 202 18.55 19.57 -1.47
N LYS A 203 18.19 20.18 -2.60
CA LYS A 203 18.39 21.62 -2.83
C LYS A 203 17.53 22.47 -1.89
N ILE A 204 16.28 22.07 -1.65
CA ILE A 204 15.36 22.78 -0.75
C ILE A 204 15.85 22.69 0.70
N ASN A 205 16.26 21.50 1.13
CA ASN A 205 16.71 21.25 2.49
C ASN A 205 18.14 21.74 2.76
N GLY A 206 18.91 22.02 1.70
CA GLY A 206 20.34 22.30 1.81
C GLY A 206 21.16 21.12 2.36
N SER A 207 20.63 19.89 2.26
CA SER A 207 21.21 18.68 2.83
C SER A 207 20.91 17.44 1.99
N ASN A 208 21.84 16.49 1.97
CA ASN A 208 21.71 15.18 1.33
C ASN A 208 21.20 14.07 2.29
N ASP A 209 20.81 14.40 3.53
CA ASP A 209 20.46 13.43 4.57
C ASP A 209 19.36 12.43 4.16
N VAL A 210 18.39 12.87 3.36
CA VAL A 210 17.33 12.00 2.84
C VAL A 210 17.90 10.92 1.92
N VAL A 211 18.88 11.28 1.08
CA VAL A 211 19.57 10.35 0.19
C VAL A 211 20.45 9.40 0.98
N TYR A 212 21.18 9.89 1.98
CA TYR A 212 22.01 9.06 2.84
C TYR A 212 21.19 8.05 3.65
N SER A 213 20.08 8.50 4.22
CA SER A 213 19.12 7.63 4.92
C SER A 213 18.58 6.56 3.99
N PHE A 214 18.22 6.92 2.74
CA PHE A 214 17.75 5.97 1.75
C PHE A 214 18.79 4.91 1.36
N ILE A 215 20.06 5.32 1.20
CA ILE A 215 21.18 4.40 0.94
C ILE A 215 21.28 3.38 2.08
N GLU A 216 21.19 3.85 3.33
CA GLU A 216 21.22 3.04 4.54
C GLU A 216 19.92 2.26 4.82
N ASN A 217 18.90 2.38 3.96
CA ASN A 217 17.55 1.82 4.13
C ASN A 217 16.83 2.29 5.40
N LYS A 218 17.03 3.56 5.77
CA LYS A 218 16.42 4.23 6.91
C LYS A 218 15.46 5.32 6.45
N GLY A 219 14.51 5.63 7.32
CA GLY A 219 13.54 6.69 7.09
C GLY A 219 12.36 6.25 6.23
N MET A 220 11.33 7.10 6.26
CA MET A 220 10.13 6.96 5.45
C MET A 220 10.26 7.91 4.26
N ILE A 221 10.08 7.37 3.06
CA ILE A 221 10.19 8.12 1.81
C ILE A 221 9.06 7.75 0.83
N GLY A 222 8.05 7.02 1.30
CA GLY A 222 6.91 6.59 0.48
C GLY A 222 6.12 7.80 -0.02
N ALA A 223 5.96 8.82 0.82
CA ALA A 223 5.38 10.11 0.46
C ALA A 223 6.12 10.79 -0.69
N GLU A 224 7.45 10.70 -0.69
CA GLU A 224 8.26 11.24 -1.77
C GLU A 224 8.07 10.51 -3.10
N LEU A 225 7.46 9.34 -3.12
CA LEU A 225 7.12 8.66 -4.38
C LEU A 225 5.84 9.23 -5.00
N ILE A 226 4.87 9.65 -4.17
CA ILE A 226 3.49 9.89 -4.59
C ILE A 226 2.91 11.26 -4.25
N GLY A 227 3.66 12.10 -3.52
CA GLY A 227 3.18 13.41 -3.06
C GLY A 227 2.69 14.34 -4.17
N ASN A 228 3.17 14.17 -5.41
CA ASN A 228 2.61 14.86 -6.56
C ASN A 228 1.56 14.00 -7.29
N LYS A 229 0.27 14.21 -6.96
CA LYS A 229 -0.85 13.47 -7.56
C LYS A 229 -0.97 13.63 -9.09
N HIS A 230 -0.42 14.69 -9.70
CA HIS A 230 -0.38 14.82 -11.17
C HIS A 230 0.51 13.74 -11.82
N ASN A 231 1.65 13.42 -11.18
CA ASN A 231 2.60 12.42 -11.67
C ASN A 231 2.41 11.04 -11.02
N PHE A 232 1.31 10.84 -10.28
CA PHE A 232 1.01 9.57 -9.64
C PHE A 232 0.97 8.38 -10.62
N TYR A 233 0.63 8.62 -11.89
CA TYR A 233 0.66 7.59 -12.93
C TYR A 233 2.06 6.96 -13.12
N ILE A 234 3.14 7.70 -12.86
CA ILE A 234 4.52 7.18 -12.97
C ILE A 234 4.74 6.11 -11.89
N PHE A 235 4.35 6.41 -10.65
CA PHE A 235 4.38 5.44 -9.55
C PHE A 235 3.45 4.24 -9.83
N ALA A 236 2.21 4.49 -10.25
CA ALA A 236 1.25 3.42 -10.53
C ALA A 236 1.75 2.47 -11.63
N ASN A 237 2.35 3.01 -12.68
CA ASN A 237 2.95 2.23 -13.76
C ASN A 237 4.16 1.41 -13.27
N ALA A 238 5.07 2.02 -12.52
CA ALA A 238 6.22 1.31 -11.94
C ALA A 238 5.78 0.17 -11.00
N PHE A 239 4.78 0.43 -10.14
CA PHE A 239 4.23 -0.58 -9.24
C PHE A 239 3.59 -1.75 -10.00
N GLU A 240 2.76 -1.49 -11.00
CA GLU A 240 2.11 -2.56 -11.78
C GLU A 240 3.12 -3.35 -12.62
N ARG A 241 4.18 -2.71 -13.15
CA ARG A 241 5.26 -3.40 -13.86
C ARG A 241 6.07 -4.28 -12.91
N MET A 242 6.46 -3.76 -11.75
CA MET A 242 7.12 -4.51 -10.70
C MET A 242 6.27 -5.70 -10.24
N TRP A 243 4.97 -5.47 -10.01
CA TRP A 243 4.02 -6.52 -9.68
C TRP A 243 3.98 -7.59 -10.77
N LYS A 244 3.85 -7.21 -12.05
CA LYS A 244 3.77 -8.16 -13.15
C LYS A 244 5.01 -9.07 -13.22
N ARG A 245 6.21 -8.52 -13.01
CA ARG A 245 7.47 -9.30 -13.02
C ARG A 245 7.59 -10.23 -11.82
N HIS A 246 7.23 -9.74 -10.62
CA HIS A 246 7.52 -10.41 -9.36
C HIS A 246 6.30 -11.05 -8.69
N LYS A 247 5.13 -11.04 -9.36
CA LYS A 247 3.86 -11.59 -8.86
C LYS A 247 4.03 -12.99 -8.31
N LYS A 248 4.65 -13.89 -9.07
CA LYS A 248 4.83 -15.29 -8.66
C LYS A 248 5.58 -15.37 -7.33
N LEU A 249 6.68 -14.62 -7.21
CA LEU A 249 7.56 -14.60 -6.04
C LEU A 249 6.85 -14.04 -4.80
N PHE A 250 6.09 -12.95 -4.92
CA PHE A 250 5.31 -12.43 -3.80
C PHE A 250 4.12 -13.33 -3.44
N MET A 251 3.40 -13.84 -4.44
CA MET A 251 2.28 -14.74 -4.20
C MET A 251 2.73 -16.02 -3.49
N GLU A 252 3.82 -16.66 -3.93
CA GLU A 252 4.38 -17.85 -3.27
C GLU A 252 4.76 -17.56 -1.81
N TYR A 253 5.39 -16.41 -1.53
CA TYR A 253 5.74 -16.00 -0.17
C TYR A 253 4.52 -15.88 0.74
N PHE A 254 3.51 -15.10 0.36
CA PHE A 254 2.31 -14.89 1.18
C PHE A 254 1.41 -16.13 1.21
N GLU A 255 1.40 -16.93 0.15
CA GLU A 255 0.72 -18.23 0.14
C GLU A 255 1.35 -19.16 1.19
N GLU A 256 2.67 -19.32 1.24
CA GLU A 256 3.32 -20.17 2.24
C GLU A 256 3.17 -19.63 3.67
N ARG A 257 3.34 -18.31 3.85
CA ARG A 257 3.55 -17.68 5.15
C ARG A 257 2.30 -17.08 5.79
N LEU A 258 1.25 -16.81 5.04
CA LEU A 258 0.04 -16.18 5.56
C LEU A 258 -1.20 -17.00 5.23
N PHE A 259 -1.38 -17.35 3.96
CA PHE A 259 -2.63 -17.99 3.51
C PHE A 259 -2.67 -19.50 3.75
N ASN A 260 -1.52 -20.17 3.70
CA ASN A 260 -1.37 -21.62 3.92
C ASN A 260 -0.52 -21.97 5.13
N GLU A 261 -0.07 -20.99 5.92
CA GLU A 261 0.82 -21.28 7.03
C GLU A 261 0.25 -22.43 7.87
N LYS A 262 1.13 -23.35 8.27
CA LYS A 262 0.83 -24.49 9.15
C LYS A 262 0.52 -23.98 10.57
N LEU A 263 -0.39 -23.02 10.69
CA LEU A 263 -1.03 -22.66 11.95
C LEU A 263 -1.72 -23.93 12.46
N LYS A 264 -1.61 -24.17 13.77
CA LYS A 264 -2.04 -25.44 14.38
C LYS A 264 -3.44 -25.81 13.89
N PRO A 265 -3.71 -27.08 13.52
CA PRO A 265 -4.99 -27.50 12.93
C PRO A 265 -6.24 -27.07 13.72
N VAL A 266 -6.08 -26.88 15.04
CA VAL A 266 -7.16 -26.52 15.98
C VAL A 266 -7.39 -25.00 16.10
N LEU A 267 -6.45 -24.16 15.64
CA LEU A 267 -6.49 -22.69 15.82
C LEU A 267 -6.20 -21.91 14.53
N LYS A 268 -6.17 -22.59 13.38
CA LYS A 268 -5.65 -22.09 12.09
C LYS A 268 -6.17 -20.71 11.68
N TYR A 269 -7.38 -20.32 12.06
CA TYR A 269 -7.96 -19.03 11.72
C TYR A 269 -8.16 -18.09 12.91
N LYS A 270 -7.96 -18.59 14.14
CA LYS A 270 -7.98 -17.80 15.38
C LYS A 270 -6.66 -17.05 15.58
N GLU A 271 -5.59 -17.50 14.97
CA GLU A 271 -4.26 -16.87 15.09
C GLU A 271 -4.05 -15.69 14.13
N ILE A 272 -5.03 -15.38 13.26
CA ILE A 272 -4.97 -14.22 12.34
C ILE A 272 -5.17 -12.93 13.14
N ASN A 273 -4.07 -12.26 13.43
CA ASN A 273 -4.04 -11.00 14.15
C ASN A 273 -2.85 -10.14 13.70
N ASN A 274 -2.76 -8.92 14.23
CA ASN A 274 -1.68 -7.99 13.90
C ASN A 274 -0.28 -8.57 14.19
N LYS A 275 -0.15 -9.41 15.22
CA LYS A 275 1.13 -10.05 15.53
C LYS A 275 1.53 -11.02 14.43
N LEU A 276 0.62 -11.89 13.98
CA LEU A 276 0.89 -12.81 12.87
C LEU A 276 1.32 -12.04 11.61
N PHE A 277 0.54 -11.03 11.22
CA PHE A 277 0.87 -10.24 10.03
C PHE A 277 2.23 -9.54 10.18
N ASN A 278 2.48 -8.93 11.35
CA ASN A 278 3.77 -8.34 11.65
C ASN A 278 4.88 -9.38 11.58
N ASP A 279 4.71 -10.58 12.11
CA ASP A 279 5.70 -11.64 12.03
C ASP A 279 5.94 -12.03 10.55
N VAL A 280 4.91 -12.18 9.72
CA VAL A 280 5.05 -12.46 8.27
C VAL A 280 5.83 -11.37 7.53
N VAL A 281 5.62 -10.10 7.86
CA VAL A 281 6.31 -8.98 7.21
C VAL A 281 7.70 -8.76 7.79
N ILE A 282 7.85 -8.82 9.12
CA ILE A 282 8.99 -8.34 9.91
C ILE A 282 9.96 -9.48 10.28
N ASP A 283 9.61 -10.75 10.05
CA ASP A 283 10.53 -11.88 10.25
C ASP A 283 11.86 -11.60 9.53
N ARG A 284 12.94 -11.56 10.33
CA ARG A 284 14.11 -10.69 10.14
C ARG A 284 14.88 -10.87 8.84
N SER A 285 14.69 -11.99 8.13
CA SER A 285 15.41 -12.27 6.90
C SER A 285 14.53 -12.63 5.71
N LYS A 286 13.29 -13.10 5.87
CA LYS A 286 12.66 -13.83 4.75
C LYS A 286 12.15 -12.90 3.65
N LEU A 287 11.27 -11.96 3.99
CA LEU A 287 10.74 -11.02 3.01
C LEU A 287 11.83 -10.09 2.47
N SER A 288 12.70 -9.57 3.34
CA SER A 288 13.81 -8.69 2.95
C SER A 288 14.82 -9.40 2.05
N THR A 289 15.24 -10.63 2.34
CA THR A 289 16.14 -11.41 1.46
C THR A 289 15.48 -11.75 0.14
N LEU A 290 14.18 -12.05 0.13
CA LEU A 290 13.42 -12.30 -1.09
C LEU A 290 13.36 -11.04 -1.99
N ILE A 291 13.08 -9.87 -1.42
CA ILE A 291 13.09 -8.60 -2.16
C ILE A 291 14.50 -8.26 -2.64
N TYR A 292 15.52 -8.40 -1.78
CA TYR A 292 16.91 -8.15 -2.14
C TYR A 292 17.35 -9.03 -3.31
N SER A 293 16.99 -10.32 -3.29
CA SER A 293 17.29 -11.25 -4.39
C SER A 293 16.58 -10.88 -5.68
N ALA A 294 15.37 -10.31 -5.60
CA ALA A 294 14.66 -9.78 -6.76
C ALA A 294 15.36 -8.53 -7.34
N ILE A 295 15.81 -7.61 -6.48
CA ILE A 295 16.58 -6.43 -6.88
C ILE A 295 17.86 -6.85 -7.59
N GLU A 296 18.64 -7.76 -7.02
CA GLU A 296 19.90 -8.22 -7.62
C GLU A 296 19.69 -8.83 -9.00
N LYS A 297 18.58 -9.54 -9.24
CA LYS A 297 18.24 -10.02 -10.58
C LYS A 297 17.83 -8.90 -11.53
N ASP A 298 16.97 -7.98 -11.08
CA ASP A 298 16.48 -6.88 -11.92
C ASP A 298 17.63 -5.92 -12.32
N ARG A 299 18.67 -5.78 -11.50
CA ARG A 299 19.87 -4.98 -11.82
C ARG A 299 20.61 -5.44 -13.08
N PHE A 300 20.46 -6.70 -13.49
CA PHE A 300 21.15 -7.27 -14.66
C PHE A 300 20.18 -7.79 -15.73
N SER A 301 18.88 -7.50 -15.60
CA SER A 301 17.87 -7.85 -16.60
C SER A 301 17.76 -6.76 -17.66
N ILE A 302 17.66 -7.15 -18.93
CA ILE A 302 17.49 -6.22 -20.07
C ILE A 302 16.29 -5.29 -19.87
N GLU A 303 15.21 -5.77 -19.23
CA GLU A 303 14.00 -4.97 -19.04
C GLU A 303 14.16 -3.85 -17.99
N THR A 304 15.07 -4.01 -17.03
CA THR A 304 15.11 -3.18 -15.80
C THR A 304 16.48 -2.59 -15.48
N MET A 305 17.54 -3.04 -16.14
CA MET A 305 18.92 -2.66 -15.88
C MET A 305 19.13 -1.15 -16.03
N ASP A 306 18.55 -0.50 -17.04
CA ASP A 306 18.77 0.94 -17.28
C ASP A 306 18.25 1.79 -16.13
N GLY A 307 17.04 1.49 -15.63
CA GLY A 307 16.45 2.20 -14.49
C GLY A 307 17.30 2.03 -13.23
N HIS A 308 17.70 0.80 -12.94
CA HIS A 308 18.61 0.52 -11.82
C HIS A 308 19.97 1.19 -11.98
N TYR A 309 20.58 1.12 -13.17
CA TYR A 309 21.89 1.70 -13.44
C TYR A 309 21.87 3.21 -13.22
N GLN A 310 20.88 3.91 -13.80
CA GLN A 310 20.72 5.35 -13.61
C GLN A 310 20.53 5.70 -12.14
N PHE A 311 19.69 4.94 -11.44
CA PHE A 311 19.40 5.12 -10.03
C PHE A 311 20.64 4.93 -9.13
N TYR A 312 21.32 3.80 -9.25
CA TYR A 312 22.49 3.49 -8.42
C TYR A 312 23.69 4.38 -8.76
N SER A 313 23.86 4.79 -10.02
CA SER A 313 24.89 5.77 -10.40
C SER A 313 24.64 7.11 -9.71
N HIS A 314 23.38 7.56 -9.66
CA HIS A 314 23.03 8.77 -8.93
C HIS A 314 23.33 8.66 -7.43
N LEU A 315 22.94 7.55 -6.79
CA LEU A 315 23.22 7.31 -5.38
C LEU A 315 24.73 7.26 -5.09
N LEU A 316 25.51 6.59 -5.94
CA LEU A 316 26.96 6.48 -5.78
C LEU A 316 27.63 7.85 -5.81
N ASN A 317 27.27 8.71 -6.77
CA ASN A 317 27.82 10.06 -6.85
C ASN A 317 27.53 10.85 -5.56
N ARG A 318 26.31 10.76 -5.02
CA ARG A 318 25.95 11.41 -3.76
C ARG A 318 26.68 10.82 -2.55
N TYR A 319 26.91 9.51 -2.54
CA TYR A 319 27.67 8.86 -1.48
C TYR A 319 29.14 9.31 -1.48
N VAL A 320 29.75 9.43 -2.67
CA VAL A 320 31.12 9.95 -2.81
C VAL A 320 31.19 11.39 -2.30
N ASP A 321 30.20 12.24 -2.60
CA ASP A 321 30.13 13.60 -2.07
C ASP A 321 30.12 13.59 -0.52
N LYS A 322 29.36 12.69 0.12
CA LYS A 322 29.33 12.50 1.59
C LYS A 322 30.69 12.22 2.18
N GLU A 323 31.42 11.27 1.60
CA GLU A 323 32.73 10.85 2.11
C GLU A 323 33.77 11.96 1.95
N ILE A 324 33.69 12.73 0.86
CA ILE A 324 34.51 13.93 0.65
C ILE A 324 34.20 14.98 1.72
N GLU A 325 32.93 15.33 1.92
CA GLU A 325 32.49 16.29 2.96
C GLU A 325 33.00 15.87 4.35
N HIS A 326 32.80 14.60 4.72
CA HIS A 326 33.25 14.07 6.00
C HIS A 326 34.77 14.14 6.19
N SER A 327 35.55 13.85 5.13
CA SER A 327 37.01 13.93 5.16
C SER A 327 37.55 15.36 5.32
N ILE A 328 36.78 16.37 4.89
CA ILE A 328 37.12 17.79 5.04
C ILE A 328 36.79 18.28 6.45
N GLU A 329 35.68 17.82 7.05
CA GLU A 329 35.26 18.20 8.40
C GLU A 329 36.07 17.52 9.51
N HIS A 330 36.64 16.34 9.23
CA HIS A 330 37.49 15.58 10.15
C HIS A 330 38.84 15.21 9.52
N PRO A 331 39.72 16.20 9.28
CA PRO A 331 41.08 15.91 8.80
C PRO A 331 41.86 15.15 9.87
N ASN A 332 42.51 14.06 9.46
CA ASN A 332 43.38 13.25 10.33
C ASN A 332 44.51 14.05 10.97
#